data_AF-A0A4U0TNK2-F1
#
_entry.id   AF-A0A4U0TNK2-F1
#
_cell.length_a   1.000
_cell.length_b   1.000
_cell.length_c   1.000
_cell.angle_alpha   90.00
_cell.angle_beta   90.00
_cell.angle_gamma   90.00
#
_symmetry.space_group_name_H-M   'P 1'
#
loop_
_entity.id
_entity.type
_entity.pdbx_description
1 polymer ?
#
loop_
_entity_poly.entity_id
_entity_poly.type
_entity_poly.pdbx_seq_one_letter_code
_entity_poly.pdbx_strand_id
1 'polypeptide(L)'
;MNMLVISPFEAEKLYSRIRALNKVALHLYNPRWNSGFRSLDRLDFFTIPHQPQATLHPRLIAQLNLFSGQLDINSYEDFKYMCAYLGLATETAPEGWEVVADGFILRDDQDRLGGTASRLTKSPVKFLQTLMAIRRDGESLC
;
A
#
# COMPACT_ATOMS: atom_id res chain seq x y z
N MET A 1 15.27 2.75 5.21
CA MET A 1 14.11 3.24 5.97
C MET A 1 13.17 2.05 6.14
N ASN A 2 12.76 1.74 7.38
CA ASN A 2 11.81 0.67 7.64
C ASN A 2 10.54 1.29 8.20
N MET A 3 9.38 0.77 7.79
CA MET A 3 8.07 1.19 8.28
C MET A 3 7.44 0.02 9.02
N LEU A 4 6.83 0.29 10.17
CA LEU A 4 6.08 -0.68 10.93
C LEU A 4 4.69 -0.09 11.21
N VAL A 5 3.65 -0.82 10.84
CA VAL A 5 2.27 -0.49 11.20
C VAL A 5 2.02 -1.10 12.57
N ILE A 6 1.53 -0.28 13.50
CA ILE A 6 1.19 -0.68 14.86
C ILE A 6 -0.26 -0.29 15.17
N SER A 7 -0.91 -1.05 16.03
CA SER A 7 -2.23 -0.72 16.54
C SER A 7 -2.21 0.52 17.45
N PRO A 8 -3.34 1.22 17.65
CA PRO A 8 -3.44 2.31 18.60
C PRO A 8 -2.99 1.92 20.02
N PHE A 9 -3.32 0.69 20.45
CA PHE A 9 -2.92 0.16 21.75
C PHE A 9 -1.40 -0.01 21.89
N GLU A 10 -0.73 -0.52 20.85
CA GLU A 10 0.74 -0.60 20.83
C GLU A 10 1.38 0.79 20.79
N ALA A 11 0.79 1.72 20.02
CA ALA A 11 1.26 3.09 19.93
C ALA A 11 1.21 3.81 21.29
N GLU A 12 0.12 3.66 22.04
CA GLU A 12 -0.04 4.21 23.39
C GLU A 12 1.03 3.68 24.35
N LYS A 13 1.25 2.36 24.36
CA LYS A 13 2.29 1.73 25.19
C LYS A 13 3.70 2.21 24.86
N LEU A 14 3.97 2.50 23.60
CA LEU A 14 5.29 2.95 23.12
C LEU A 14 5.47 4.48 23.17
N TYR A 15 4.39 5.23 23.37
CA TYR A 15 4.34 6.67 23.19
C TYR A 15 5.42 7.41 23.99
N SER A 16 5.54 7.13 25.28
CA SER A 16 6.51 7.80 26.16
C SER A 16 7.95 7.53 25.73
N ARG A 17 8.25 6.29 25.30
CA ARG A 17 9.57 5.88 24.84
C ARG A 17 9.92 6.50 23.48
N ILE A 18 8.97 6.52 22.54
CA ILE A 18 9.15 7.17 21.23
C ILE A 18 9.40 8.67 21.42
N ARG A 19 8.60 9.34 22.25
CA ARG A 19 8.74 10.78 22.51
C ARG A 19 10.10 11.15 23.12
N ALA A 20 10.69 10.25 23.92
CA ALA A 20 12.00 10.46 24.53
C ALA A 20 13.17 10.15 23.59
N LEU A 21 12.95 9.42 22.49
CA LEU A 21 14.00 8.93 21.59
C LEU A 21 13.87 9.54 20.20
N ASN A 22 14.84 10.35 19.76
CA ASN A 22 14.88 10.90 18.40
C ASN A 22 15.33 9.88 17.32
N LYS A 23 15.15 8.58 17.55
CA LYS A 23 15.56 7.51 16.61
C LYS A 23 14.41 6.96 15.77
N VAL A 24 13.18 7.15 16.24
CA VAL A 24 11.96 6.67 15.59
C VAL A 24 10.92 7.78 15.63
N ALA A 25 10.04 7.81 14.64
CA ALA A 25 8.91 8.72 14.60
C ALA A 25 7.61 7.92 14.44
N LEU A 26 6.62 8.28 15.24
CA LEU A 26 5.25 7.83 15.11
C LEU A 26 4.53 8.78 14.15
N HIS A 27 4.03 8.25 13.05
CA HIS A 27 3.27 9.00 12.06
C HIS A 27 1.80 8.58 12.12
N LEU A 28 0.88 9.54 12.19
CA LEU A 28 -0.54 9.28 12.01
C LEU A 28 -0.86 9.18 10.52
N TYR A 29 -1.59 8.14 10.15
CA TYR A 29 -1.99 7.87 8.77
C TYR A 29 -3.43 7.40 8.71
N ASN A 30 -4.15 7.86 7.67
CA ASN A 30 -5.48 7.40 7.32
C ASN A 30 -5.55 7.26 5.79
N PRO A 31 -6.05 6.13 5.25
CA PRO A 31 -6.26 5.98 3.81
C PRO A 31 -7.17 7.08 3.24
N ARG A 32 -6.85 7.51 2.02
CA ARG A 32 -7.72 8.40 1.25
C ARG A 32 -8.83 7.59 0.59
N TRP A 33 -10.09 7.89 0.89
CA TRP A 33 -11.23 7.18 0.28
C TRP A 33 -11.71 7.80 -1.02
N ASN A 34 -11.54 9.11 -1.19
CA ASN A 34 -11.89 9.81 -2.41
C ASN A 34 -10.99 11.03 -2.64
N SER A 35 -11.05 11.55 -3.87
CA SER A 35 -10.22 12.66 -4.31
C SER A 35 -10.54 14.00 -3.62
N GLY A 36 -11.65 14.10 -2.88
CA GLY A 36 -12.01 15.29 -2.10
C GLY A 36 -11.17 15.47 -0.83
N PHE A 37 -10.55 14.41 -0.30
CA PHE A 37 -9.68 14.50 0.87
C PHE A 37 -8.21 14.71 0.50
N ARG A 38 -7.46 15.39 1.37
CA ARG A 38 -6.00 15.50 1.23
C ARG A 38 -5.36 14.12 1.40
N SER A 39 -4.45 13.75 0.50
CA SER A 39 -3.62 12.56 0.67
C SER A 39 -2.69 12.70 1.89
N LEU A 40 -2.65 11.66 2.74
CA LEU A 40 -1.73 11.55 3.88
C LEU A 40 -0.50 10.67 3.57
N ASP A 41 -0.26 10.39 2.29
CA ASP A 41 0.83 9.55 1.78
C ASP A 41 2.22 10.08 2.15
N ARG A 42 2.32 11.38 2.46
CA ARG A 42 3.57 12.03 2.90
C ARG A 42 3.92 11.75 4.37
N LEU A 43 3.00 11.16 5.14
CA LEU A 43 3.13 10.91 6.58
C LEU A 43 3.48 12.17 7.38
N ASP A 44 3.03 13.32 6.92
CA ASP A 44 3.37 14.64 7.47
C ASP A 44 2.24 15.29 8.27
N PHE A 45 1.10 14.60 8.43
CA PHE A 45 -0.06 15.14 9.13
C PHE A 45 0.19 15.33 10.63
N PHE A 46 0.70 14.28 11.28
CA PHE A 46 1.04 14.32 12.69
C PHE A 46 2.19 13.36 12.98
N THR A 47 3.30 13.90 13.49
CA THR A 47 4.55 13.17 13.69
C THR A 47 5.08 13.39 15.10
N ILE A 48 5.39 12.31 15.83
CA ILE A 48 5.92 12.35 17.20
C ILE A 48 7.18 11.50 17.33
N PRO A 49 8.28 12.05 17.89
CA PRO A 49 8.54 13.48 18.06
C PRO A 49 8.58 14.17 16.68
N HIS A 50 8.51 15.50 16.63
CA HIS A 50 8.68 16.21 15.37
C HIS A 50 10.05 15.86 14.75
N GLN A 51 10.04 15.43 13.50
CA GLN A 51 11.24 15.11 12.73
C GLN A 51 11.16 15.74 11.34
N PRO A 52 12.32 16.03 10.71
CA PRO A 52 12.35 16.43 9.30
C PRO A 52 11.63 15.41 8.44
N GLN A 53 10.99 15.90 7.37
CA GLN A 53 10.27 15.02 6.48
C GLN A 53 11.21 13.97 5.87
N ALA A 54 10.85 12.71 6.10
CA ALA A 54 11.55 11.57 5.56
C ALA A 54 11.28 11.42 4.05
N THR A 55 12.31 11.13 3.27
CA THR A 55 12.13 10.69 1.88
C THR A 55 11.65 9.23 1.88
N LEU A 56 10.38 9.03 1.55
CA LEU A 56 9.76 7.70 1.50
C LEU A 56 9.89 7.13 0.09
N HIS A 57 10.31 5.88 0.00
CA HIS A 57 10.34 5.18 -1.28
C HIS A 57 8.90 4.95 -1.76
N PRO A 58 8.53 5.25 -3.03
CA PRO A 58 7.17 5.11 -3.54
C PRO A 58 6.54 3.73 -3.26
N ARG A 59 7.35 2.66 -3.33
CA ARG A 59 6.96 1.29 -2.93
C ARG A 59 6.29 1.21 -1.55
N LEU A 60 6.86 1.89 -0.55
CA LEU A 60 6.37 1.80 0.83
C LEU A 60 5.01 2.46 0.97
N ILE A 61 4.80 3.59 0.27
CA ILE A 61 3.52 4.28 0.24
C ILE A 61 2.48 3.47 -0.53
N ALA A 62 2.83 2.93 -1.69
CA ALA A 62 1.92 2.06 -2.45
C ALA A 62 1.48 0.83 -1.62
N GLN A 63 2.42 0.20 -0.92
CA GLN A 63 2.11 -0.89 0.02
C GLN A 63 1.22 -0.42 1.15
N LEU A 64 1.55 0.68 1.82
CA LEU A 64 0.75 1.23 2.91
C LEU A 64 -0.68 1.54 2.47
N ASN A 65 -0.85 2.20 1.32
CA ASN A 65 -2.14 2.57 0.73
C ASN A 65 -2.97 1.35 0.35
N LEU A 66 -2.35 0.38 -0.31
CA LEU A 66 -3.03 -0.86 -0.67
C LEU A 66 -3.46 -1.63 0.59
N PHE A 67 -2.54 -1.80 1.54
CA PHE A 67 -2.80 -2.45 2.81
C PHE A 67 -3.65 -1.62 3.75
N SER A 68 -4.05 -0.40 3.43
CA SER A 68 -5.03 0.40 4.18
C SER A 68 -6.38 0.47 3.45
N GLY A 69 -6.48 -0.07 2.23
CA GLY A 69 -7.72 -0.09 1.44
C GLY A 69 -7.93 1.17 0.58
N GLN A 70 -6.93 2.03 0.45
CA GLN A 70 -6.98 3.18 -0.45
C GLN A 70 -6.89 2.72 -1.91
N LEU A 71 -7.90 3.10 -2.70
CA LEU A 71 -7.95 2.88 -4.15
C LEU A 71 -7.74 4.16 -4.97
N ASP A 72 -7.67 5.31 -4.31
CA ASP A 72 -7.39 6.57 -4.99
C ASP A 72 -5.89 6.69 -5.24
N ILE A 73 -5.50 6.42 -6.48
CA ILE A 73 -4.13 6.41 -6.94
C ILE A 73 -3.83 7.76 -7.58
N ASN A 74 -2.78 8.43 -7.10
CA ASN A 74 -2.52 9.82 -7.45
C ASN A 74 -2.09 10.04 -8.91
N SER A 75 -1.57 9.01 -9.58
CA SER A 75 -1.08 9.10 -10.96
C SER A 75 -1.16 7.77 -11.71
N TYR A 76 -1.13 7.82 -13.05
CA TYR A 76 -1.05 6.61 -13.86
C TYR A 76 0.25 5.82 -13.65
N GLU A 77 1.35 6.51 -13.31
CA GLU A 77 2.62 5.85 -12.98
C GLU A 77 2.52 5.06 -11.68
N ASP A 78 1.87 5.63 -10.65
CA ASP A 78 1.62 4.92 -9.39
C ASP A 78 0.70 3.70 -9.60
N PHE A 79 -0.26 3.80 -10.53
CA PHE A 79 -1.14 2.69 -10.90
C PHE A 79 -0.35 1.56 -11.56
N LYS A 80 0.47 1.88 -12.57
CA LYS A 80 1.34 0.89 -13.23
C LYS A 80 2.28 0.22 -12.24
N TYR A 81 2.86 1.02 -11.35
CA TYR A 81 3.73 0.52 -10.29
C TYR A 81 3.01 -0.49 -9.38
N MET A 82 1.79 -0.15 -8.95
CA MET A 82 0.99 -1.00 -8.10
C MET A 82 0.60 -2.31 -8.80
N CYS A 83 0.16 -2.25 -10.06
CA CYS A 83 -0.14 -3.44 -10.85
C CYS A 83 1.09 -4.33 -11.01
N ALA A 84 2.26 -3.76 -11.35
CA ALA A 84 3.51 -4.50 -11.45
C ALA A 84 3.91 -5.15 -10.10
N TYR A 85 3.72 -4.44 -8.99
CA TYR A 85 3.96 -4.97 -7.65
C TYR A 85 3.01 -6.13 -7.28
N LEU A 86 1.76 -6.08 -7.75
CA LEU A 86 0.74 -7.11 -7.55
C LEU A 86 0.82 -8.25 -8.56
N GLY A 87 1.66 -8.14 -9.59
CA GLY A 87 1.74 -9.08 -10.70
C GLY A 87 0.51 -9.06 -11.60
N LEU A 88 -0.09 -7.89 -11.76
CA LEU A 88 -1.24 -7.65 -12.63
C LEU A 88 -0.79 -7.01 -13.94
N ALA A 89 -1.36 -7.47 -15.04
CA ALA A 89 -1.21 -6.82 -16.34
C ALA A 89 -1.94 -5.46 -16.33
N THR A 90 -1.22 -4.40 -16.71
CA THR A 90 -1.78 -3.03 -16.81
C THR A 90 -2.47 -2.77 -18.14
N GLU A 91 -2.03 -3.46 -19.18
CA GLU A 91 -2.44 -3.30 -20.57
C GLU A 91 -2.63 -4.69 -21.19
N THR A 92 -2.90 -4.75 -22.49
CA THR A 92 -3.01 -6.02 -23.22
C THR A 92 -1.74 -6.84 -23.03
N ALA A 93 -1.91 -8.09 -22.60
CA ALA A 93 -0.81 -9.01 -22.37
C ALA A 93 0.00 -9.18 -23.68
N PRO A 94 1.34 -9.00 -23.65
CA PRO A 94 2.19 -9.29 -24.79
C PRO A 94 2.04 -10.74 -25.26
N GLU A 95 2.38 -10.99 -26.53
CA GLU A 95 2.40 -12.35 -27.05
C GLU A 95 3.31 -13.27 -26.21
N GLY A 96 2.82 -14.46 -25.88
CA GLY A 96 3.53 -15.41 -25.02
C GLY A 96 3.25 -15.27 -23.52
N TRP A 97 2.51 -14.25 -23.09
CA TRP A 97 2.08 -14.11 -21.68
C TRP A 97 0.77 -14.86 -21.43
N GLU A 98 0.70 -15.55 -20.30
CA GLU A 98 -0.51 -16.18 -19.77
C GLU A 98 -1.06 -15.33 -18.63
N VAL A 99 -2.22 -14.71 -18.86
CA VAL A 99 -2.90 -13.83 -17.89
C VAL A 99 -4.31 -14.35 -17.64
N VAL A 100 -4.69 -14.50 -16.37
CA VAL A 100 -6.03 -14.96 -15.98
C VAL A 100 -7.05 -13.81 -15.98
N ALA A 101 -8.33 -14.15 -15.86
CA ALA A 101 -9.45 -13.21 -15.99
C ALA A 101 -9.42 -12.04 -14.99
N ASP A 102 -8.75 -12.17 -13.84
CA ASP A 102 -8.58 -11.09 -12.87
C ASP A 102 -7.35 -10.21 -13.14
N GLY A 103 -6.66 -10.44 -14.27
CA GLY A 103 -5.49 -9.69 -14.71
C GLY A 103 -4.16 -10.20 -14.15
N PHE A 104 -4.15 -11.23 -13.30
CA PHE A 104 -2.91 -11.78 -12.74
C PHE A 104 -2.10 -12.54 -13.79
N ILE A 105 -0.79 -12.28 -13.83
CA ILE A 105 0.16 -12.91 -14.75
C ILE A 105 0.53 -14.28 -14.18
N LEU A 106 0.07 -15.36 -14.79
CA LEU A 106 0.47 -16.71 -14.43
C LEU A 106 1.88 -17.01 -14.93
N ARG A 107 2.17 -16.61 -16.18
CA ARG A 107 3.47 -16.85 -16.83
C ARG A 107 3.75 -15.68 -17.77
N ASP A 108 4.92 -15.07 -17.63
CA ASP A 108 5.43 -14.14 -18.65
C ASP A 108 6.32 -14.86 -19.68
N ASP A 109 6.92 -14.09 -20.58
CA ASP A 109 7.83 -14.56 -21.64
C ASP A 109 9.06 -15.32 -21.11
N GLN A 110 9.39 -15.17 -19.84
CA GLN A 110 10.50 -15.85 -19.16
C GLN A 110 10.00 -16.92 -18.18
N ASP A 111 8.74 -17.33 -18.31
CA ASP A 111 8.08 -18.30 -17.43
C ASP A 111 8.00 -17.85 -15.96
N ARG A 112 8.00 -16.53 -15.70
CA ARG A 112 7.90 -15.99 -14.35
C ARG A 112 6.46 -15.75 -13.95
N LEU A 113 6.14 -16.16 -12.73
CA LEU A 113 4.82 -16.00 -12.13
C LEU A 113 4.71 -14.60 -11.50
N GLY A 114 3.68 -13.85 -11.88
CA GLY A 114 3.46 -12.46 -11.46
C GLY A 114 4.35 -11.45 -12.18
N GLY A 115 5.13 -11.88 -13.18
CA GLY A 115 6.07 -11.03 -13.91
C GLY A 115 7.30 -10.57 -13.11
N THR A 116 8.16 -9.76 -13.72
CA THR A 116 9.46 -9.34 -13.17
C THR A 116 9.40 -8.68 -11.78
N ALA A 117 8.37 -7.88 -11.53
CA ALA A 117 8.33 -6.95 -10.40
C ALA A 117 7.59 -7.51 -9.18
N SER A 118 6.83 -8.59 -9.35
CA SER A 118 6.05 -9.23 -8.30
C SER A 118 6.84 -10.32 -7.59
N ARG A 119 6.48 -10.56 -6.33
CA ARG A 119 6.95 -11.74 -5.56
C ARG A 119 5.80 -12.67 -5.21
N LEU A 120 4.60 -12.39 -5.72
CA LEU A 120 3.40 -13.15 -5.40
C LEU A 120 3.32 -14.38 -6.29
N THR A 121 3.06 -15.53 -5.69
CA THR A 121 2.88 -16.81 -6.41
C THR A 121 1.41 -17.13 -6.69
N LYS A 122 0.49 -16.26 -6.27
CA LYS A 122 -0.97 -16.39 -6.43
C LYS A 122 -1.58 -15.01 -6.62
N SER A 123 -2.70 -14.95 -7.34
CA SER A 123 -3.44 -13.70 -7.50
C SER A 123 -3.84 -13.10 -6.14
N PRO A 124 -3.47 -11.84 -5.86
CA PRO A 124 -3.88 -11.14 -4.66
C PRO A 124 -5.29 -10.54 -4.76
N VAL A 125 -5.90 -10.53 -5.95
CA VAL A 125 -7.09 -9.73 -6.25
C VAL A 125 -8.25 -10.05 -5.31
N LYS A 126 -8.58 -11.34 -5.16
CA LYS A 126 -9.68 -11.76 -4.27
C LYS A 126 -9.41 -11.40 -2.81
N PHE A 127 -8.16 -11.57 -2.35
CA PHE A 127 -7.75 -11.18 -0.99
C PHE A 127 -7.93 -9.67 -0.78
N LEU A 128 -7.47 -8.86 -1.73
CA LEU A 128 -7.58 -7.40 -1.67
C LEU A 128 -9.04 -6.95 -1.71
N GLN A 129 -9.88 -7.57 -2.55
CA GLN A 129 -11.31 -7.31 -2.57
C GLN A 129 -11.97 -7.60 -1.21
N THR A 130 -11.66 -8.74 -0.59
CA THR A 130 -12.15 -9.06 0.75
C THR A 130 -11.64 -8.09 1.81
N LEU A 131 -10.35 -7.75 1.78
CA LEU A 131 -9.76 -6.79 2.72
C LEU A 131 -10.41 -5.40 2.60
N MET A 132 -10.69 -4.96 1.37
CA MET A 132 -11.35 -3.69 1.09
C MET A 132 -12.80 -3.69 1.56
N ALA A 133 -13.54 -4.79 1.37
CA ALA A 133 -14.90 -4.93 1.87
C ALA A 133 -14.94 -4.80 3.39
N ILE A 134 -14.07 -5.53 4.11
CA ILE A 134 -13.97 -5.46 5.58
C ILE A 134 -13.73 -4.02 6.06
N ARG A 135 -12.87 -3.27 5.36
CA ARG A 135 -12.55 -1.90 5.75
C ARG A 135 -13.66 -0.90 5.48
N ARG A 136 -14.30 -0.98 4.31
CA ARG A 136 -15.41 -0.08 3.97
C ARG A 136 -16.67 -0.39 4.77
N ASP A 137 -16.96 -1.66 5.03
CA ASP A 137 -18.14 -2.04 5.81
C ASP A 137 -17.98 -1.64 7.29
N GLY A 138 -16.74 -1.58 7.79
CA GLY A 138 -16.40 -1.07 9.11
C GLY A 138 -16.61 0.44 9.30
N GLU A 139 -16.80 1.21 8.23
CA GLU A 139 -17.02 2.67 8.27
C GLU A 139 -18.49 3.04 8.51
N SER A 140 -19.39 2.06 8.59
CA SER A 140 -20.79 2.27 9.02
C SER A 140 -20.96 2.41 10.54
N LEU A 141 -19.85 2.36 11.30
CA LEU A 141 -19.81 2.47 12.76
C LEU A 141 -18.85 3.59 13.22
N CYS A 142 -19.06 4.80 12.71
CA CYS A 142 -18.57 6.05 13.34
C CYS A 142 -19.65 7.13 13.21
#